data_AF-A0A3S0AY92-F1
#
_entry.id   AF-A0A3S0AY92-F1
#
_cell.length_a   1.000
_cell.length_b   1.000
_cell.length_c   1.000
_cell.angle_alpha   90.00
_cell.angle_beta   90.00
_cell.angle_gamma   90.00
#
_symmetry.space_group_name_H-M   'P 1'
#
loop_
_entity.id
_entity.type
_entity.pdbx_description
1 polymer ?
#
loop_
_entity_poly.entity_id
_entity_poly.type
_entity_poly.pdbx_seq_one_letter_code
_entity_poly.pdbx_strand_id
1 'polypeptide(L)'
;MKGLYFSEGVAIEKGIAGDGIEKKVLSQINQLEDISSIEILSLPCNQSFLDKILFLLPIVNSKRDKQRNILKKKAMGKDFIYIRKPTLTRKFLNILRNIKKNNSKLLILMEVPTYPFHKEYKGISKLLILKSKFCEKKLNEVVDKIITYSNDKFIWDIETIMISNCVDFSLVPMRTTSCLKKNTIIMTSIANFNYWHGLDRLILGISNYSGKYKILLNVVGEGKEIPSLKKLTKKLGLQDSIIFYGFQEGEELTKICNRTDIAIDSLGRHRSGVKYNSSLKGKEYAARGIPIVSGVLTEFDNMENFPYYLKVPSDDTAIDIEEIVKFYKKIYINNKSVKQITKEIRTYSYGYFDYSTGFNPVKEAILEKVEN
;
A
#
# COMPACT_ATOMS: atom_id res chain seq x y z
N MET A 1 -8.10 -21.11 19.31
CA MET A 1 -6.98 -20.97 18.36
C MET A 1 -5.95 -19.96 18.86
N LYS A 2 -4.66 -20.25 18.72
CA LYS A 2 -3.51 -19.39 19.10
C LYS A 2 -2.68 -19.05 17.86
N GLY A 3 -2.59 -17.77 17.52
CA GLY A 3 -1.81 -17.27 16.40
C GLY A 3 -0.50 -16.60 16.83
N LEU A 4 0.43 -16.49 15.87
CA LEU A 4 1.62 -15.67 15.97
C LEU A 4 1.69 -14.71 14.77
N TYR A 5 1.68 -13.40 15.04
CA TYR A 5 1.90 -12.38 14.03
C TYR A 5 3.38 -11.98 14.03
N PHE A 6 4.09 -12.24 12.93
CA PHE A 6 5.50 -11.91 12.77
C PHE A 6 5.68 -10.82 11.72
N SER A 7 6.34 -9.72 12.10
CA SER A 7 6.66 -8.62 11.19
C SER A 7 8.08 -8.11 11.43
N GLU A 8 8.71 -7.61 10.36
CA GLU A 8 10.02 -6.99 10.44
C GLU A 8 9.95 -5.51 10.10
N GLY A 9 10.68 -4.69 10.86
CA GLY A 9 10.91 -3.28 10.53
C GLY A 9 9.70 -2.36 10.71
N VAL A 10 8.71 -2.78 11.49
CA VAL A 10 7.60 -1.94 11.96
C VAL A 10 7.59 -2.01 13.48
N ALA A 11 7.80 -0.91 14.18
CA ALA A 11 7.63 -0.91 15.63
C ALA A 11 6.12 -1.06 15.92
N ILE A 12 5.71 -2.17 16.53
CA ILE A 12 4.30 -2.40 16.84
C ILE A 12 4.11 -2.03 18.30
N GLU A 13 3.75 -0.79 18.56
CA GLU A 13 3.30 -0.32 19.87
C GLU A 13 1.79 -0.09 19.79
N LYS A 14 1.01 -0.83 20.59
CA LYS A 14 -0.44 -0.64 20.65
C LYS A 14 -0.73 0.78 21.20
N GLY A 15 -1.43 1.61 20.44
CA GLY A 15 -1.94 2.91 20.90
C GLY A 15 -1.28 4.17 20.34
N ILE A 16 -0.26 4.07 19.48
CA ILE A 16 0.35 5.23 18.81
C ILE A 16 -0.13 5.30 17.36
N ALA A 17 -0.64 6.46 16.94
CA ALA A 17 -1.07 6.70 15.56
C ALA A 17 0.18 6.79 14.66
N GLY A 18 0.54 5.64 14.09
CA GLY A 18 1.68 5.49 13.21
C GLY A 18 1.46 5.93 11.77
N ASP A 19 2.47 5.71 10.92
CA ASP A 19 2.35 5.87 9.47
C ASP A 19 1.30 4.91 8.86
N GLY A 20 1.00 5.05 7.56
CA GLY A 20 -0.02 4.22 6.91
C GLY A 20 0.27 2.70 6.95
N ILE A 21 1.53 2.29 7.12
CA ILE A 21 1.93 0.89 7.25
C ILE A 21 1.64 0.38 8.66
N GLU A 22 1.97 1.17 9.69
CA GLU A 22 1.69 0.84 11.09
C GLU A 22 0.18 0.67 11.33
N LYS A 23 -0.64 1.58 10.79
CA LYS A 23 -2.11 1.45 10.83
C LYS A 23 -2.59 0.15 10.19
N LYS A 24 -2.05 -0.20 9.01
CA LYS A 24 -2.34 -1.48 8.35
C LYS A 24 -2.01 -2.67 9.24
N VAL A 25 -0.82 -2.69 9.85
CA VAL A 25 -0.37 -3.80 10.70
C VAL A 25 -1.29 -3.96 11.91
N LEU A 26 -1.64 -2.85 12.58
CA LEU A 26 -2.55 -2.88 13.72
C LEU A 26 -3.95 -3.38 13.32
N SER A 27 -4.51 -2.89 12.21
CA SER A 27 -5.81 -3.38 11.75
C SER A 27 -5.79 -4.86 11.35
N GLN A 28 -4.72 -5.35 10.72
CA GLN A 28 -4.55 -6.79 10.45
C GLN A 28 -4.53 -7.62 11.74
N ILE A 29 -3.80 -7.16 12.76
CA ILE A 29 -3.73 -7.83 14.06
C ILE A 29 -5.12 -7.86 14.71
N ASN A 30 -5.82 -6.72 14.73
CA ASN A 30 -7.17 -6.65 15.28
C ASN A 30 -8.12 -7.64 14.59
N GLN A 31 -8.09 -7.74 13.26
CA GLN A 31 -8.90 -8.71 12.52
C GLN A 31 -8.55 -10.16 12.85
N LEU A 32 -7.29 -10.46 13.10
CA LEU A 32 -6.87 -11.81 13.51
C LEU A 32 -7.21 -12.11 14.98
N GLU A 33 -7.26 -11.08 15.83
CA GLU A 33 -7.70 -11.16 17.22
C GLU A 33 -9.20 -11.51 17.34
N ASP A 34 -10.03 -11.17 16.34
CA ASP A 34 -11.45 -11.54 16.27
C ASP A 34 -11.68 -13.07 16.28
N ILE A 35 -10.72 -13.85 15.76
CA ILE A 35 -10.85 -15.31 15.61
C ILE A 35 -9.85 -16.10 16.47
N SER A 36 -8.87 -15.44 17.10
CA SER A 36 -7.80 -16.13 17.83
C SER A 36 -7.04 -15.25 18.81
N SER A 37 -6.36 -15.85 19.77
CA SER A 37 -5.39 -15.12 20.60
C SER A 37 -4.09 -14.91 19.82
N ILE A 38 -3.71 -13.66 19.56
CA ILE A 38 -2.51 -13.31 18.79
C ILE A 38 -1.35 -12.91 19.69
N GLU A 39 -0.23 -13.63 19.55
CA GLU A 39 1.06 -13.13 20.04
C GLU A 39 1.74 -12.33 18.93
N ILE A 40 2.26 -11.15 19.27
CA ILE A 40 2.94 -10.27 18.33
C ILE A 40 4.45 -10.43 18.52
N LEU A 41 5.16 -10.74 17.43
CA LEU A 41 6.61 -10.71 17.35
C LEU A 41 7.03 -9.68 16.29
N SER A 42 7.36 -8.47 16.74
CA SER A 42 8.01 -7.48 15.88
C SER A 42 9.50 -7.43 16.14
N LEU A 43 10.30 -7.49 15.07
CA LEU A 43 11.74 -7.26 15.14
C LEU A 43 12.07 -5.85 14.62
N PRO A 44 12.53 -4.93 15.49
CA PRO A 44 12.88 -3.58 15.06
C PRO A 44 14.08 -3.59 14.12
N CYS A 45 14.10 -2.63 13.19
CA CYS A 45 15.20 -2.48 12.23
C CYS A 45 16.31 -1.52 12.70
N ASN A 46 16.45 -1.29 14.01
CA ASN A 46 17.54 -0.50 14.58
C ASN A 46 18.87 -1.23 14.41
N GLN A 47 19.62 -0.81 13.40
CA GLN A 47 20.81 -1.49 12.93
C GLN A 47 21.94 -0.49 12.72
N SER A 48 23.13 -0.90 13.17
CA SER A 48 24.37 -0.22 12.81
C SER A 48 24.55 -0.21 11.29
N PHE A 49 25.31 0.76 10.78
CA PHE A 49 25.66 0.82 9.37
C PHE A 49 26.33 -0.49 8.88
N LEU A 50 27.19 -1.06 9.73
CA LEU A 50 27.83 -2.35 9.48
C LEU A 50 26.81 -3.49 9.33
N ASP A 51 25.84 -3.60 10.25
CA ASP A 51 24.80 -4.64 10.16
C ASP A 51 23.99 -4.56 8.87
N LYS A 52 23.69 -3.35 8.39
CA LYS A 52 23.00 -3.14 7.10
C LYS A 52 23.84 -3.68 5.95
N ILE A 53 25.14 -3.42 5.91
CA ILE A 53 26.05 -3.94 4.88
C ILE A 53 26.15 -5.46 4.96
N LEU A 54 26.41 -6.01 6.15
CA LEU A 54 26.52 -7.46 6.35
C LEU A 54 25.22 -8.18 5.95
N PHE A 55 24.06 -7.56 6.18
CA PHE A 55 22.78 -8.10 5.75
C PHE A 55 22.57 -8.11 4.23
N LEU A 56 23.30 -7.30 3.46
CA LEU A 56 23.27 -7.37 1.99
C LEU A 56 24.11 -8.53 1.45
N LEU A 57 25.19 -8.91 2.17
CA LEU A 57 26.14 -9.92 1.70
C LEU A 57 25.56 -11.35 1.72
N PRO A 58 25.56 -12.09 0.60
CA PRO A 58 24.81 -13.34 0.40
C PRO A 58 25.04 -14.42 1.46
N ILE A 59 26.25 -14.52 1.99
CA ILE A 59 26.72 -15.66 2.81
C ILE A 59 26.86 -15.28 4.31
N VAL A 60 26.71 -14.00 4.66
CA VAL A 60 26.97 -13.52 6.03
C VAL A 60 25.73 -13.58 6.91
N ASN A 61 25.88 -14.15 8.11
CA ASN A 61 24.86 -14.16 9.15
C ASN A 61 24.83 -12.81 9.89
N SER A 62 23.96 -11.89 9.45
CA SER A 62 23.76 -10.61 10.14
C SER A 62 23.12 -10.77 11.52
N LYS A 63 23.20 -9.73 12.35
CA LYS A 63 22.48 -9.66 13.62
C LYS A 63 20.97 -9.87 13.45
N ARG A 64 20.37 -9.30 12.39
CA ARG A 64 18.95 -9.49 12.04
C ARG A 64 18.62 -10.96 11.82
N ASP A 65 19.46 -11.67 11.06
CA ASP A 65 19.28 -13.10 10.83
C ASP A 65 19.42 -13.93 12.13
N LYS A 66 20.24 -13.49 13.10
CA LYS A 66 20.31 -14.13 14.43
C LYS A 66 19.06 -13.88 15.26
N GLN A 67 18.53 -12.66 15.27
CA GLN A 67 17.32 -12.30 16.03
C GLN A 67 16.09 -13.13 15.60
N ARG A 68 15.98 -13.47 14.32
CA ARG A 68 14.90 -14.33 13.79
C ARG A 68 14.80 -15.71 14.45
N ASN A 69 15.86 -16.20 15.09
CA ASN A 69 15.81 -17.50 15.78
C ASN A 69 14.75 -17.54 16.90
N ILE A 70 14.38 -16.39 17.48
CA ILE A 70 13.31 -16.31 18.48
C ILE A 70 11.96 -16.82 17.94
N LEU A 71 11.75 -16.75 16.62
CA LEU A 71 10.54 -17.24 15.96
C LEU A 71 10.29 -18.71 16.25
N LYS A 72 11.35 -19.54 16.36
CA LYS A 72 11.22 -20.97 16.69
C LYS A 72 10.56 -21.21 18.04
N LYS A 73 11.01 -20.47 19.06
CA LYS A 73 10.46 -20.57 20.42
C LYS A 73 9.03 -20.05 20.46
N LYS A 74 8.77 -18.94 19.78
CA LYS A 74 7.46 -18.26 19.75
C LYS A 74 6.40 -19.03 18.95
N ALA A 75 6.82 -19.84 17.98
CA ALA A 75 5.96 -20.72 17.21
C ALA A 75 5.46 -21.95 17.98
N MET A 76 6.06 -22.30 19.11
CA MET A 76 5.66 -23.47 19.89
C MET A 76 4.25 -23.30 20.45
N GLY A 77 3.39 -24.31 20.26
CA GLY A 77 2.00 -24.29 20.74
C GLY A 77 1.09 -23.30 20.00
N LYS A 78 1.47 -22.86 18.80
CA LYS A 78 0.63 -22.07 17.89
C LYS A 78 -0.04 -22.96 16.86
N ASP A 79 -1.22 -22.53 16.42
CA ASP A 79 -2.00 -23.18 15.37
C ASP A 79 -1.66 -22.58 14.00
N PHE A 80 -1.33 -21.28 13.97
CA PHE A 80 -0.85 -20.61 12.75
C PHE A 80 0.19 -19.52 13.02
N ILE A 81 0.95 -19.18 11.98
CA ILE A 81 1.83 -18.00 11.93
C ILE A 81 1.45 -17.14 10.72
N TYR A 82 1.17 -15.86 10.95
CA TYR A 82 1.06 -14.84 9.93
C TYR A 82 2.38 -14.08 9.80
N ILE A 83 3.06 -14.22 8.67
CA ILE A 83 4.37 -13.63 8.39
C ILE A 83 4.20 -12.45 7.43
N ARG A 84 4.39 -11.23 7.92
CA ARG A 84 4.28 -10.03 7.09
C ARG A 84 5.60 -9.61 6.48
N LYS A 85 5.64 -9.49 5.15
CA LYS A 85 6.74 -8.86 4.37
C LYS A 85 8.13 -9.29 4.86
N PRO A 86 8.44 -10.60 4.93
CA PRO A 86 9.73 -11.04 5.39
C PRO A 86 10.81 -10.70 4.37
N THR A 87 12.03 -10.38 4.81
CA THR A 87 13.17 -10.48 3.89
C THR A 87 13.58 -11.94 3.74
N LEU A 88 13.50 -12.45 2.51
CA LEU A 88 13.81 -13.84 2.21
C LEU A 88 15.32 -14.10 2.26
N THR A 89 15.73 -14.94 3.22
CA THR A 89 17.12 -15.41 3.36
C THR A 89 17.14 -16.91 3.61
N ARG A 90 18.25 -17.58 3.26
CA ARG A 90 18.38 -19.03 3.45
C ARG A 90 18.21 -19.43 4.92
N LYS A 91 18.64 -18.57 5.85
CA LYS A 91 18.44 -18.78 7.27
C LYS A 91 16.98 -18.70 7.67
N PHE A 92 16.23 -17.73 7.14
CA PHE A 92 14.80 -17.64 7.36
C PHE A 92 14.06 -18.89 6.90
N LEU A 93 14.36 -19.38 5.70
CA LEU A 93 13.82 -20.65 5.20
C LEU A 93 14.15 -21.84 6.13
N ASN A 94 15.38 -21.94 6.62
CA ASN A 94 15.77 -22.99 7.55
C ASN A 94 15.07 -22.88 8.93
N ILE A 95 14.77 -21.67 9.38
CA ILE A 95 13.94 -21.44 10.58
C ILE A 95 12.54 -22.00 10.36
N LEU A 96 11.90 -21.69 9.23
CA LEU A 96 10.56 -22.19 8.90
C LEU A 96 10.54 -23.72 8.75
N ARG A 97 11.55 -24.32 8.10
CA ARG A 97 11.70 -25.78 8.01
C ARG A 97 11.78 -26.44 9.38
N ASN A 98 12.53 -25.83 10.32
CA ASN A 98 12.64 -26.36 11.68
C ASN A 98 11.32 -26.26 12.44
N ILE A 99 10.57 -25.16 12.24
CA ILE A 99 9.24 -24.98 12.82
C ILE A 99 8.28 -26.06 12.29
N LYS A 100 8.19 -26.23 10.96
CA LYS A 100 7.35 -27.27 10.32
C LYS A 100 7.77 -28.69 10.70
N LYS A 101 9.06 -28.95 10.92
CA LYS A 101 9.53 -30.26 11.41
C LYS A 101 9.01 -30.57 12.82
N ASN A 102 8.91 -29.56 13.68
CA ASN A 102 8.42 -29.73 15.05
C ASN A 102 6.88 -29.75 15.13
N ASN A 103 6.20 -29.07 14.20
CA ASN A 103 4.75 -29.10 14.07
C ASN A 103 4.37 -29.07 12.58
N SER A 104 4.12 -30.25 12.00
CA SER A 104 3.76 -30.37 10.58
C SER A 104 2.36 -29.82 10.26
N LYS A 105 1.47 -29.74 11.27
CA LYS A 105 0.11 -29.22 11.13
C LYS A 105 0.02 -27.69 11.22
N LEU A 106 1.07 -27.02 11.72
CA LEU A 106 1.09 -25.56 11.87
C LEU A 106 0.83 -24.87 10.52
N LEU A 107 -0.18 -24.02 10.42
CA LEU A 107 -0.42 -23.22 9.22
C LEU A 107 0.55 -22.03 9.16
N ILE A 108 1.26 -21.87 8.04
CA ILE A 108 2.15 -20.73 7.79
C ILE A 108 1.63 -19.92 6.60
N LEU A 109 1.21 -18.70 6.92
CA LEU A 109 0.72 -17.69 6.00
C LEU A 109 1.79 -16.63 5.77
N MET A 110 2.06 -16.26 4.52
CA MET A 110 3.08 -15.26 4.20
C MET A 110 2.54 -14.13 3.32
N GLU A 111 2.61 -12.89 3.80
CA GLU A 111 2.21 -11.70 3.04
C GLU A 111 3.33 -11.21 2.12
N VAL A 112 3.01 -11.11 0.83
CA VAL A 112 3.82 -10.48 -0.21
C VAL A 112 3.11 -9.20 -0.67
N PRO A 113 3.50 -8.02 -0.13
CA PRO A 113 2.74 -6.78 -0.35
C PRO A 113 2.82 -6.23 -1.78
N THR A 114 3.86 -6.59 -2.53
CA THR A 114 4.04 -6.23 -3.94
C THR A 114 4.58 -7.43 -4.70
N TYR A 115 3.98 -7.77 -5.84
CA TYR A 115 4.50 -8.78 -6.75
C TYR A 115 4.36 -8.34 -8.21
N PRO A 116 5.39 -8.52 -9.06
CA PRO A 116 6.77 -8.84 -8.70
C PRO A 116 7.50 -7.61 -8.10
N PHE A 117 8.14 -7.75 -6.93
CA PHE A 117 8.83 -6.63 -6.26
C PHE A 117 10.25 -6.34 -6.77
N HIS A 118 10.81 -7.21 -7.61
CA HIS A 118 12.22 -7.18 -8.01
C HIS A 118 12.70 -5.83 -8.56
N LYS A 119 11.85 -5.14 -9.34
CA LYS A 119 12.19 -3.85 -9.97
C LYS A 119 12.10 -2.66 -9.01
N GLU A 120 11.55 -2.85 -7.80
CA GLU A 120 11.55 -1.80 -6.78
C GLU A 120 12.94 -1.60 -6.15
N TYR A 121 13.80 -2.62 -6.19
CA TYR A 121 15.17 -2.55 -5.67
C TYR A 121 16.14 -1.92 -6.70
N LYS A 122 16.85 -0.86 -6.27
CA LYS A 122 17.85 -0.14 -7.07
C LYS A 122 19.23 -0.15 -6.40
N GLY A 123 20.29 0.00 -7.20
CA GLY A 123 21.68 0.05 -6.72
C GLY A 123 22.08 -1.19 -5.91
N ILE A 124 22.82 -0.98 -4.83
CA ILE A 124 23.39 -2.05 -3.98
C ILE A 124 22.31 -2.95 -3.37
N SER A 125 21.09 -2.43 -3.16
CA SER A 125 19.98 -3.22 -2.59
C SER A 125 19.54 -4.39 -3.48
N LYS A 126 19.92 -4.42 -4.77
CA LYS A 126 19.70 -5.57 -5.66
C LYS A 126 20.37 -6.86 -5.17
N LEU A 127 21.38 -6.77 -4.30
CA LEU A 127 22.00 -7.96 -3.70
C LEU A 127 20.99 -8.78 -2.85
N LEU A 128 19.96 -8.14 -2.30
CA LEU A 128 18.89 -8.84 -1.57
C LEU A 128 18.05 -9.74 -2.47
N ILE A 129 17.92 -9.41 -3.75
CA ILE A 129 17.23 -10.26 -4.74
C ILE A 129 18.01 -11.57 -4.94
N LEU A 130 19.34 -11.51 -4.97
CA LEU A 130 20.14 -12.72 -5.14
C LEU A 130 19.95 -13.68 -3.96
N LYS A 131 19.80 -13.14 -2.75
CA LYS A 131 19.45 -13.93 -1.55
C LYS A 131 18.04 -14.52 -1.64
N SER A 132 17.08 -13.75 -2.12
CA SER A 132 15.68 -14.19 -2.17
C SER A 132 15.48 -15.33 -3.16
N LYS A 133 16.09 -15.27 -4.36
CA LYS A 133 15.93 -16.28 -5.43
C LYS A 133 16.05 -17.74 -4.98
N PHE A 134 17.01 -18.07 -4.10
CA PHE A 134 17.13 -19.43 -3.58
C PHE A 134 15.94 -19.81 -2.68
N CYS A 135 15.51 -18.87 -1.84
CA CYS A 135 14.40 -19.08 -0.94
C CYS A 135 13.08 -19.21 -1.70
N GLU A 136 12.86 -18.33 -2.68
CA GLU A 136 11.69 -18.31 -3.55
C GLU A 136 11.41 -19.70 -4.13
N LYS A 137 12.42 -20.37 -4.69
CA LYS A 137 12.28 -21.73 -5.28
C LYS A 137 11.96 -22.85 -4.27
N LYS A 138 11.99 -22.56 -2.97
CA LYS A 138 11.96 -23.55 -1.89
C LYS A 138 10.96 -23.21 -0.79
N LEU A 139 10.26 -22.09 -0.89
CA LEU A 139 9.29 -21.65 0.12
C LEU A 139 8.06 -22.55 0.14
N ASN A 140 7.67 -23.14 -1.00
CA ASN A 140 6.56 -24.09 -1.11
C ASN A 140 6.73 -25.34 -0.25
N GLU A 141 7.94 -25.66 0.19
CA GLU A 141 8.20 -26.76 1.13
C GLU A 141 7.68 -26.46 2.56
N VAL A 142 7.39 -25.20 2.89
CA VAL A 142 7.08 -24.78 4.27
C VAL A 142 5.96 -23.76 4.43
N VAL A 143 5.65 -22.96 3.41
CA VAL A 143 4.58 -21.96 3.44
C VAL A 143 3.34 -22.56 2.79
N ASP A 144 2.20 -22.47 3.48
CA ASP A 144 0.96 -23.11 3.02
C ASP A 144 0.16 -22.19 2.08
N LYS A 145 0.10 -20.88 2.36
CA LYS A 145 -0.56 -19.89 1.49
C LYS A 145 0.21 -18.57 1.48
N ILE A 146 0.12 -17.86 0.36
CA ILE A 146 0.64 -16.49 0.23
C ILE A 146 -0.52 -15.49 0.21
N ILE A 147 -0.47 -14.47 1.06
CA ILE A 147 -1.39 -13.34 0.98
C ILE A 147 -0.78 -12.34 0.00
N THR A 148 -1.52 -12.00 -1.04
CA THR A 148 -1.05 -11.09 -2.10
C THR A 148 -2.08 -10.04 -2.43
N TYR A 149 -1.59 -8.91 -2.95
CA TYR A 149 -2.39 -7.78 -3.41
C TYR A 149 -2.33 -7.62 -4.94
N SER A 150 -2.07 -8.74 -5.61
CA SER A 150 -1.96 -8.89 -7.06
C SER A 150 -2.98 -9.93 -7.52
N ASN A 151 -3.10 -10.09 -8.84
CA ASN A 151 -3.98 -11.10 -9.46
C ASN A 151 -3.28 -12.45 -9.70
N ASP A 152 -2.09 -12.62 -9.12
CA ASP A 152 -1.28 -13.83 -9.29
C ASP A 152 -1.81 -14.95 -8.38
N LYS A 153 -2.54 -15.92 -8.97
CA LYS A 153 -3.12 -17.08 -8.25
C LYS A 153 -2.09 -17.97 -7.55
N PHE A 154 -0.85 -17.96 -8.06
CA PHE A 154 0.27 -18.68 -7.49
C PHE A 154 1.48 -17.75 -7.45
N ILE A 155 2.19 -17.75 -6.33
CA ILE A 155 3.49 -17.10 -6.19
C ILE A 155 4.45 -18.15 -5.63
N TRP A 156 5.58 -18.38 -6.32
CA TRP A 156 6.58 -19.38 -5.91
C TRP A 156 6.02 -20.79 -5.71
N ASP A 157 5.13 -21.20 -6.61
CA ASP A 157 4.41 -22.48 -6.55
C ASP A 157 3.56 -22.67 -5.29
N ILE A 158 3.19 -21.58 -4.61
CA ILE A 158 2.29 -21.55 -3.46
C ILE A 158 1.01 -20.84 -3.89
N GLU A 159 -0.12 -21.47 -3.59
CA GLU A 159 -1.45 -20.89 -3.84
C GLU A 159 -1.64 -19.61 -3.03
N THR A 160 -2.22 -18.60 -3.66
CA THR A 160 -2.40 -17.29 -3.03
C THR A 160 -3.83 -17.05 -2.55
N ILE A 161 -3.94 -16.33 -1.44
CA ILE A 161 -5.15 -15.61 -1.03
C ILE A 161 -5.00 -14.18 -1.58
N MET A 162 -5.69 -13.90 -2.69
CA MET A 162 -5.69 -12.58 -3.32
C MET A 162 -6.67 -11.68 -2.58
N ILE A 163 -6.16 -10.61 -1.95
CA ILE A 163 -6.97 -9.62 -1.24
C ILE A 163 -6.66 -8.22 -1.73
N SER A 164 -7.59 -7.30 -1.48
CA SER A 164 -7.32 -5.87 -1.63
C SER A 164 -6.59 -5.35 -0.39
N ASN A 165 -5.78 -4.30 -0.56
CA ASN A 165 -5.40 -3.49 0.59
C ASN A 165 -6.67 -2.92 1.22
N CYS A 166 -6.65 -2.81 2.54
CA CYS A 166 -7.76 -2.32 3.33
C CYS A 166 -7.29 -1.15 4.20
N VAL A 167 -8.24 -0.33 4.63
CA VAL A 167 -8.09 0.70 5.65
C VAL A 167 -9.20 0.56 6.66
N ASP A 168 -8.98 1.02 7.88
CA ASP A 168 -10.06 1.11 8.86
C ASP A 168 -10.87 2.37 8.58
N PHE A 169 -12.07 2.23 8.05
CA PHE A 169 -12.90 3.38 7.68
C PHE A 169 -13.25 4.21 8.92
N SER A 170 -13.38 3.60 10.10
CA SER A 170 -13.71 4.33 11.34
C SER A 170 -12.62 5.33 11.74
N LEU A 171 -11.36 5.06 11.37
CA LEU A 171 -10.21 5.93 11.62
C LEU A 171 -9.97 6.97 10.52
N VAL A 172 -10.65 6.85 9.37
CA VAL A 172 -10.49 7.76 8.24
C VAL A 172 -11.68 8.74 8.17
N PRO A 173 -11.47 10.04 8.45
CA PRO A 173 -12.56 11.00 8.46
C PRO A 173 -13.07 11.26 7.03
N MET A 174 -14.39 11.28 6.89
CA MET A 174 -15.07 11.66 5.66
C MET A 174 -14.75 13.11 5.29
N ARG A 175 -14.64 13.38 3.99
CA ARG A 175 -14.59 14.76 3.48
C ARG A 175 -15.91 15.47 3.80
N THR A 176 -15.84 16.53 4.60
CA THR A 176 -17.04 17.24 5.10
C THR A 176 -17.38 18.51 4.32
N THR A 177 -16.40 19.16 3.69
CA THR A 177 -16.59 20.44 3.01
C THR A 177 -16.32 20.35 1.52
N SER A 178 -16.91 21.28 0.79
CA SER A 178 -16.44 21.65 -0.53
C SER A 178 -16.63 23.15 -0.70
N CYS A 179 -15.57 23.91 -0.55
CA CYS A 179 -15.52 25.20 -1.23
C CYS A 179 -15.19 24.90 -2.69
N LEU A 180 -16.18 24.40 -3.46
CA LEU A 180 -16.04 24.29 -4.91
C LEU A 180 -15.83 25.71 -5.43
N LYS A 181 -14.57 26.08 -5.65
CA LYS A 181 -14.24 27.38 -6.21
C LYS A 181 -14.66 27.36 -7.67
N LYS A 182 -15.43 28.37 -8.09
CA LYS A 182 -15.87 28.49 -9.49
C LYS A 182 -14.65 28.38 -10.42
N ASN A 183 -14.76 27.50 -11.41
CA ASN A 183 -13.72 27.24 -12.41
C ASN A 183 -12.34 26.87 -11.83
N THR A 184 -12.26 26.24 -10.67
CA THR A 184 -11.01 25.71 -10.11
C THR A 184 -11.18 24.24 -9.76
N ILE A 185 -10.20 23.41 -10.10
CA ILE A 185 -10.12 22.00 -9.68
C ILE A 185 -8.90 21.83 -8.80
N ILE A 186 -9.12 21.35 -7.58
CA ILE A 186 -8.07 21.07 -6.60
C ILE A 186 -7.78 19.57 -6.58
N MET A 187 -6.62 19.20 -7.08
CA MET A 187 -6.10 17.84 -7.02
C MET A 187 -5.15 17.69 -5.83
N THR A 188 -5.13 16.51 -5.20
CA THR A 188 -4.19 16.22 -4.11
C THR A 188 -3.54 14.86 -4.32
N SER A 189 -2.21 14.79 -4.25
CA SER A 189 -1.46 13.54 -4.16
C SER A 189 -0.76 13.43 -2.81
N ILE A 190 -0.90 12.28 -2.16
CA ILE A 190 -0.32 11.98 -0.85
C ILE A 190 0.57 10.76 -0.98
N ALA A 191 1.87 10.87 -0.71
CA ALA A 191 2.80 9.75 -0.82
C ALA A 191 4.17 10.02 -0.16
N ASN A 192 4.93 8.95 0.04
CA ASN A 192 6.39 9.05 0.05
C ASN A 192 6.90 8.96 -1.40
N PHE A 193 7.02 10.11 -2.06
CA PHE A 193 7.25 10.28 -3.49
C PHE A 193 8.57 9.65 -3.97
N ASN A 194 8.37 8.62 -4.78
CA ASN A 194 9.35 7.89 -5.59
C ASN A 194 8.96 7.96 -7.09
N TYR A 195 9.91 7.66 -7.98
CA TYR A 195 9.77 7.79 -9.45
C TYR A 195 8.52 7.11 -10.05
N TRP A 196 8.00 6.05 -9.42
CA TRP A 196 6.80 5.34 -9.88
C TRP A 196 5.47 6.01 -9.49
N HIS A 197 5.48 7.08 -8.68
CA HIS A 197 4.26 7.86 -8.46
C HIS A 197 3.91 8.73 -9.66
N GLY A 198 4.89 9.03 -10.54
CA GLY A 198 4.64 9.64 -11.84
C GLY A 198 4.11 11.08 -11.79
N LEU A 199 4.35 11.82 -10.70
CA LEU A 199 3.80 13.16 -10.54
C LEU A 199 4.38 14.16 -11.56
N ASP A 200 5.57 13.90 -12.08
CA ASP A 200 6.17 14.62 -13.21
C ASP A 200 5.25 14.64 -14.44
N ARG A 201 4.56 13.53 -14.74
CA ARG A 201 3.58 13.45 -15.84
C ARG A 201 2.41 14.39 -15.63
N LEU A 202 1.92 14.48 -14.41
CA LEU A 202 0.81 15.38 -14.06
C LEU A 202 1.24 16.84 -14.13
N ILE A 203 2.44 17.17 -13.62
CA ILE A 203 3.00 18.53 -13.69
C ILE A 203 3.16 18.97 -15.16
N LEU A 204 3.68 18.09 -16.02
CA LEU A 204 3.76 18.35 -17.46
C LEU A 204 2.37 18.53 -18.08
N GLY A 205 1.40 17.70 -17.69
CA GLY A 205 0.00 17.85 -18.10
C GLY A 205 -0.56 19.23 -17.75
N ILE A 206 -0.38 19.66 -16.49
CA ILE A 206 -0.80 20.98 -16.02
C ILE A 206 -0.13 22.10 -16.83
N SER A 207 1.16 21.98 -17.11
CA SER A 207 1.88 22.97 -17.93
C SER A 207 1.36 23.09 -19.36
N ASN A 208 0.88 21.98 -19.93
CA ASN A 208 0.37 21.92 -21.30
C ASN A 208 -1.12 22.30 -21.39
N TYR A 209 -1.80 22.47 -20.26
CA TYR A 209 -3.24 22.71 -20.22
C TYR A 209 -3.58 24.18 -20.49
N SER A 210 -4.42 24.42 -21.50
CA SER A 210 -4.88 25.75 -21.90
C SER A 210 -6.40 25.93 -21.77
N GLY A 211 -7.08 25.04 -21.04
CA GLY A 211 -8.53 25.07 -20.90
C GLY A 211 -9.01 26.05 -19.82
N LYS A 212 -10.34 26.05 -19.58
CA LYS A 212 -11.01 27.08 -18.77
C LYS A 212 -10.84 26.94 -17.26
N TYR A 213 -10.49 25.77 -16.76
CA TYR A 213 -10.38 25.52 -15.32
C TYR A 213 -8.98 25.88 -14.81
N LYS A 214 -8.90 26.61 -13.71
CA LYS A 214 -7.64 26.72 -12.98
C LYS A 214 -7.36 25.38 -12.29
N ILE A 215 -6.19 24.81 -12.53
CA ILE A 215 -5.79 23.54 -11.93
C ILE A 215 -4.83 23.82 -10.78
N LEU A 216 -5.18 23.35 -9.59
CA LEU A 216 -4.32 23.41 -8.41
C LEU A 216 -3.93 21.99 -8.00
N LEU A 217 -2.67 21.79 -7.66
CA LEU A 217 -2.14 20.51 -7.19
C LEU A 217 -1.49 20.66 -5.81
N ASN A 218 -2.05 19.97 -4.82
CA ASN A 218 -1.44 19.80 -3.51
C ASN A 218 -0.57 18.54 -3.52
N VAL A 219 0.69 18.68 -3.14
CA VAL A 219 1.67 17.60 -3.01
C VAL A 219 1.99 17.43 -1.53
N VAL A 220 1.49 16.36 -0.94
CA VAL A 220 1.58 16.09 0.51
C VAL A 220 2.43 14.86 0.77
N GLY A 221 3.46 15.02 1.59
CA GLY A 221 4.44 14.00 1.91
C GLY A 221 5.86 14.41 1.50
N GLU A 222 6.76 13.44 1.65
CA GLU A 222 8.19 13.58 1.40
C GLU A 222 8.63 12.59 0.32
N GLY A 223 9.93 12.50 0.06
CA GLY A 223 10.47 11.43 -0.77
C GLY A 223 11.56 11.88 -1.73
N LYS A 224 12.21 10.90 -2.35
CA LYS A 224 13.38 11.11 -3.22
C LYS A 224 13.08 11.94 -4.47
N GLU A 225 11.83 11.96 -4.93
CA GLU A 225 11.42 12.75 -6.10
C GLU A 225 11.02 14.18 -5.76
N ILE A 226 10.83 14.55 -4.48
CA ILE A 226 10.40 15.94 -4.17
C ILE A 226 11.35 17.00 -4.74
N PRO A 227 12.70 16.87 -4.64
CA PRO A 227 13.61 17.86 -5.23
C PRO A 227 13.46 18.00 -6.75
N SER A 228 13.32 16.88 -7.49
CA SER A 228 13.15 16.89 -8.95
C SER A 228 11.82 17.52 -9.35
N LEU A 229 10.74 17.21 -8.62
CA LEU A 229 9.40 17.78 -8.83
C LEU A 229 9.34 19.30 -8.56
N LYS A 230 9.99 19.78 -7.49
CA LYS A 230 10.12 21.23 -7.21
C LYS A 230 10.91 21.94 -8.30
N LYS A 231 12.02 21.36 -8.77
CA LYS A 231 12.81 21.92 -9.87
C LYS A 231 12.00 21.98 -11.17
N LEU A 232 11.24 20.93 -11.49
CA LEU A 232 10.35 20.89 -12.66
C LEU A 232 9.25 21.96 -12.57
N THR A 233 8.60 22.07 -11.42
CA THR A 233 7.57 23.09 -11.13
C THR A 233 8.11 24.49 -11.39
N LYS A 234 9.29 24.81 -10.84
CA LYS A 234 9.93 26.13 -11.05
C LYS A 234 10.30 26.37 -12.52
N LYS A 235 10.83 25.35 -13.21
CA LYS A 235 11.19 25.43 -14.63
C LYS A 235 9.99 25.77 -15.51
N LEU A 236 8.81 25.26 -15.15
CA LEU A 236 7.57 25.43 -15.91
C LEU A 236 6.73 26.64 -15.46
N GLY A 237 7.19 27.41 -14.46
CA GLY A 237 6.45 28.58 -13.97
C GLY A 237 5.16 28.24 -13.20
N LEU A 238 5.05 27.03 -12.66
CA LEU A 238 3.82 26.51 -12.02
C LEU A 238 3.74 26.73 -10.51
N GLN A 239 4.57 27.60 -9.93
CA GLN A 239 4.65 27.82 -8.49
C GLN A 239 3.31 28.25 -7.85
N ASP A 240 2.47 28.98 -8.60
CA ASP A 240 1.15 29.42 -8.12
C ASP A 240 0.05 28.34 -8.26
N SER A 241 0.37 27.24 -8.94
CA SER A 241 -0.55 26.13 -9.21
C SER A 241 -0.20 24.87 -8.43
N ILE A 242 1.05 24.70 -7.99
CA ILE A 242 1.52 23.49 -7.31
C ILE A 242 2.10 23.83 -5.94
N ILE A 243 1.46 23.32 -4.88
CA ILE A 243 1.83 23.58 -3.49
C ILE A 243 2.43 22.30 -2.87
N PHE A 244 3.64 22.40 -2.34
CA PHE A 244 4.33 21.30 -1.65
C PHE A 244 4.23 21.49 -0.14
N TYR A 245 3.49 20.62 0.54
CA TYR A 245 3.21 20.72 1.97
C TYR A 245 4.24 20.02 2.87
N GLY A 246 5.13 19.18 2.30
CA GLY A 246 5.92 18.25 3.10
C GLY A 246 5.03 17.20 3.78
N PHE A 247 5.57 16.45 4.75
CA PHE A 247 4.78 15.49 5.52
C PHE A 247 3.66 16.19 6.32
N GLN A 248 2.44 15.64 6.24
CA GLN A 248 1.27 16.13 6.96
C GLN A 248 0.46 14.94 7.47
N GLU A 249 -0.10 15.08 8.67
CA GLU A 249 -0.92 14.05 9.32
C GLU A 249 -2.08 14.67 10.12
N GLY A 250 -2.92 13.82 10.70
CA GLY A 250 -4.00 14.23 11.60
C GLY A 250 -4.95 15.30 11.01
N GLU A 251 -5.14 16.38 11.76
CA GLU A 251 -6.03 17.48 11.39
C GLU A 251 -5.57 18.25 10.15
N GLU A 252 -4.27 18.49 10.00
CA GLU A 252 -3.74 19.24 8.84
C GLU A 252 -3.96 18.48 7.54
N LEU A 253 -3.68 17.17 7.55
CA LEU A 253 -3.99 16.30 6.41
C LEU A 253 -5.49 16.31 6.09
N THR A 254 -6.33 16.29 7.14
CA THR A 254 -7.78 16.32 7.00
C THR A 254 -8.26 17.64 6.41
N LYS A 255 -7.68 18.79 6.79
CA LYS A 255 -7.97 20.12 6.20
C LYS A 255 -7.65 20.15 4.71
N ILE A 256 -6.54 19.55 4.29
CA ILE A 256 -6.17 19.46 2.86
C ILE A 256 -7.16 18.57 2.10
N CYS A 257 -7.43 17.36 2.61
CA CYS A 257 -8.40 16.44 2.01
C CYS A 257 -9.81 17.04 1.91
N ASN A 258 -10.22 17.84 2.89
CA ASN A 258 -11.50 18.57 2.88
C ASN A 258 -11.63 19.58 1.74
N ARG A 259 -10.51 20.05 1.18
CA ARG A 259 -10.47 20.99 0.04
C ARG A 259 -10.18 20.29 -1.29
N THR A 260 -10.06 18.98 -1.29
CA THR A 260 -9.66 18.21 -2.47
C THR A 260 -10.88 17.81 -3.27
N ASP A 261 -10.86 18.08 -4.57
CA ASP A 261 -11.89 17.67 -5.52
C ASP A 261 -11.60 16.28 -6.09
N ILE A 262 -10.33 16.01 -6.40
CA ILE A 262 -9.83 14.77 -6.99
C ILE A 262 -8.54 14.35 -6.30
N ALA A 263 -8.46 13.08 -5.89
CA ALA A 263 -7.25 12.49 -5.36
C ALA A 263 -6.43 11.80 -6.46
N ILE A 264 -5.11 11.93 -6.38
CA ILE A 264 -4.17 11.40 -7.37
C ILE A 264 -3.41 10.22 -6.77
N ASP A 265 -3.74 9.02 -7.24
CA ASP A 265 -3.00 7.80 -6.94
C ASP A 265 -1.67 7.77 -7.74
N SER A 266 -1.12 6.59 -7.98
CA SER A 266 0.16 6.39 -8.63
C SER A 266 -0.04 6.46 -10.14
N LEU A 267 0.68 7.37 -10.78
CA LEU A 267 0.59 7.60 -12.22
C LEU A 267 1.73 6.92 -12.99
N GLY A 268 2.72 6.32 -12.33
CA GLY A 268 3.95 5.85 -12.99
C GLY A 268 4.37 4.41 -12.67
N ARG A 269 3.43 3.53 -12.30
CA ARG A 269 3.76 2.16 -11.85
C ARG A 269 4.34 1.26 -12.96
N HIS A 270 4.12 1.59 -14.23
CA HIS A 270 4.81 0.96 -15.37
C HIS A 270 6.33 1.06 -15.24
N ARG A 271 6.85 2.16 -14.66
CA ARG A 271 8.30 2.38 -14.41
C ARG A 271 8.89 1.36 -13.43
N SER A 272 8.08 0.86 -12.49
CA SER A 272 8.47 -0.22 -11.58
C SER A 272 8.06 -1.61 -12.08
N GLY A 273 7.47 -1.72 -13.28
CA GLY A 273 6.99 -2.97 -13.86
C GLY A 273 5.76 -3.56 -13.15
N VAL A 274 5.06 -2.76 -12.34
CA VAL A 274 3.84 -3.17 -11.64
C VAL A 274 2.65 -2.85 -12.53
N LYS A 275 1.92 -3.89 -12.96
CA LYS A 275 0.76 -3.75 -13.86
C LYS A 275 -0.57 -3.59 -13.12
N TYR A 276 -0.66 -4.15 -11.91
CA TYR A 276 -1.81 -4.07 -11.01
C TYR A 276 -1.33 -3.59 -9.65
N ASN A 277 -2.03 -2.65 -9.03
CA ASN A 277 -1.58 -2.02 -7.79
C ASN A 277 -2.73 -1.74 -6.83
N SER A 278 -2.84 -2.53 -5.77
CA SER A 278 -3.70 -2.21 -4.63
C SER A 278 -3.02 -1.18 -3.74
N SER A 279 -3.31 0.12 -3.91
CA SER A 279 -2.61 1.17 -3.15
C SER A 279 -3.34 1.49 -1.84
N LEU A 280 -2.61 1.61 -0.71
CA LEU A 280 -3.20 2.06 0.56
C LEU A 280 -3.78 3.47 0.42
N LYS A 281 -3.08 4.38 -0.26
CA LYS A 281 -3.55 5.75 -0.47
C LYS A 281 -4.87 5.83 -1.24
N GLY A 282 -5.06 4.97 -2.24
CA GLY A 282 -6.31 4.85 -2.99
C GLY A 282 -7.46 4.41 -2.09
N LYS A 283 -7.21 3.50 -1.14
CA LYS A 283 -8.22 3.07 -0.17
C LYS A 283 -8.52 4.15 0.85
N GLU A 284 -7.51 4.91 1.29
CA GLU A 284 -7.74 6.09 2.13
C GLU A 284 -8.56 7.16 1.39
N TYR A 285 -8.32 7.42 0.11
CA TYR A 285 -9.12 8.36 -0.70
C TYR A 285 -10.58 7.91 -0.82
N ALA A 286 -10.79 6.62 -1.09
CA ALA A 286 -12.11 6.03 -1.14
C ALA A 286 -12.83 6.10 0.20
N ALA A 287 -12.13 5.79 1.31
CA ALA A 287 -12.67 5.95 2.65
C ALA A 287 -13.00 7.42 2.96
N ARG A 288 -12.19 8.37 2.52
CA ARG A 288 -12.49 9.82 2.63
C ARG A 288 -13.65 10.27 1.75
N GLY A 289 -14.06 9.46 0.75
CA GLY A 289 -15.11 9.79 -0.21
C GLY A 289 -14.67 10.79 -1.27
N ILE A 290 -13.45 10.65 -1.78
CA ILE A 290 -12.87 11.53 -2.81
C ILE A 290 -12.69 10.74 -4.11
N PRO A 291 -13.14 11.26 -5.28
CA PRO A 291 -12.86 10.64 -6.57
C PRO A 291 -11.37 10.47 -6.84
N ILE A 292 -10.99 9.42 -7.56
CA ILE A 292 -9.60 9.00 -7.70
C ILE A 292 -9.18 8.98 -9.18
N VAL A 293 -7.98 9.47 -9.46
CA VAL A 293 -7.28 9.28 -10.75
C VAL A 293 -6.04 8.42 -10.53
N SER A 294 -5.81 7.44 -11.39
CA SER A 294 -4.69 6.50 -11.31
C SER A 294 -4.13 6.16 -12.70
N GLY A 295 -2.83 5.92 -12.81
CA GLY A 295 -2.16 5.51 -14.05
C GLY A 295 -1.87 4.01 -14.12
N VAL A 296 -2.52 3.20 -13.28
CA VAL A 296 -2.30 1.76 -13.14
C VAL A 296 -3.61 1.04 -12.90
N LEU A 297 -3.71 -0.23 -13.33
CA LEU A 297 -4.87 -1.07 -13.04
C LEU A 297 -4.99 -1.31 -11.52
N THR A 298 -6.21 -1.23 -11.01
CA THR A 298 -6.56 -1.41 -9.59
C THR A 298 -7.86 -2.20 -9.46
N GLU A 299 -8.31 -2.45 -8.23
CA GLU A 299 -9.62 -3.02 -7.97
C GLU A 299 -10.76 -2.16 -8.54
N PHE A 300 -10.60 -0.83 -8.49
CA PHE A 300 -11.65 0.12 -8.89
C PHE A 300 -12.03 -0.01 -10.37
N ASP A 301 -11.11 -0.46 -11.23
CA ASP A 301 -11.36 -0.71 -12.65
C ASP A 301 -12.42 -1.80 -12.88
N ASN A 302 -12.54 -2.75 -11.94
CA ASN A 302 -13.46 -3.88 -12.03
C ASN A 302 -14.70 -3.68 -11.15
N MET A 303 -14.86 -2.51 -10.50
CA MET A 303 -16.02 -2.21 -9.69
C MET A 303 -17.20 -1.80 -10.56
N GLU A 304 -18.27 -2.58 -10.50
CA GLU A 304 -19.48 -2.32 -11.28
C GLU A 304 -20.15 -1.01 -10.83
N ASN A 305 -20.52 -0.14 -11.78
CA ASN A 305 -21.22 1.11 -11.49
C ASN A 305 -20.48 2.05 -10.52
N PHE A 306 -19.14 2.10 -10.55
CA PHE A 306 -18.33 3.03 -9.76
C PHE A 306 -17.81 4.21 -10.60
N PRO A 307 -18.57 5.32 -10.77
CA PRO A 307 -18.19 6.44 -11.66
C PRO A 307 -17.13 7.39 -11.05
N TYR A 308 -16.52 7.01 -9.93
CA TYR A 308 -15.64 7.86 -9.12
C TYR A 308 -14.16 7.51 -9.26
N TYR A 309 -13.84 6.72 -10.28
CA TYR A 309 -12.47 6.34 -10.62
C TYR A 309 -12.19 6.62 -12.09
N LEU A 310 -11.05 7.24 -12.37
CA LEU A 310 -10.53 7.43 -13.73
C LEU A 310 -9.15 6.80 -13.83
N LYS A 311 -8.99 5.89 -14.79
CA LYS A 311 -7.69 5.38 -15.18
C LYS A 311 -7.15 6.15 -16.38
N VAL A 312 -5.98 6.74 -16.22
CA VAL A 312 -5.23 7.40 -17.29
C VAL A 312 -4.17 6.44 -17.87
N PRO A 313 -3.62 6.72 -19.08
CA PRO A 313 -2.60 5.86 -19.70
C PRO A 313 -1.41 5.55 -18.79
N SER A 314 -0.85 4.34 -18.92
CA SER A 314 0.27 3.83 -18.11
C SER A 314 1.61 3.92 -18.88
N ASP A 315 1.97 5.12 -19.29
CA ASP A 315 3.17 5.43 -20.07
C ASP A 315 3.88 6.69 -19.53
N ASP A 316 4.87 7.24 -20.23
CA ASP A 316 5.60 8.44 -19.79
C ASP A 316 5.10 9.74 -20.42
N THR A 317 3.95 9.73 -21.13
CA THR A 317 3.39 10.96 -21.68
C THR A 317 2.87 11.87 -20.56
N ALA A 318 2.78 13.17 -20.85
CA ALA A 318 2.05 14.10 -20.00
C ALA A 318 0.59 13.63 -19.83
N ILE A 319 0.03 13.83 -18.63
CA ILE A 319 -1.38 13.50 -18.36
C ILE A 319 -2.29 14.47 -19.11
N ASP A 320 -3.32 13.95 -19.78
CA ASP A 320 -4.37 14.78 -20.38
C ASP A 320 -5.26 15.39 -19.28
N ILE A 321 -5.05 16.67 -19.03
CA ILE A 321 -5.83 17.42 -18.02
C ILE A 321 -7.26 17.66 -18.49
N GLU A 322 -7.54 17.72 -19.80
CA GLU A 322 -8.90 17.89 -20.29
C GLU A 322 -9.74 16.62 -20.03
N GLU A 323 -9.12 15.44 -20.03
CA GLU A 323 -9.76 14.20 -19.58
C GLU A 323 -10.13 14.25 -18.09
N ILE A 324 -9.23 14.72 -17.23
CA ILE A 324 -9.51 14.92 -15.79
C ILE A 324 -10.63 15.95 -15.59
N VAL A 325 -10.66 17.02 -16.39
CA VAL A 325 -11.73 18.03 -16.36
C VAL A 325 -13.06 17.42 -16.77
N LYS A 326 -13.12 16.60 -17.83
CA LYS A 326 -14.33 15.86 -18.23
C LYS A 326 -14.82 14.94 -17.12
N PHE A 327 -13.90 14.23 -16.46
CA PHE A 327 -14.20 13.37 -15.32
C PHE A 327 -14.75 14.17 -14.12
N TYR A 328 -14.12 15.28 -13.76
CA TYR A 328 -14.61 16.22 -12.74
C TYR A 328 -16.04 16.67 -13.06
N LYS A 329 -16.28 17.12 -14.30
CA LYS A 329 -17.60 17.58 -14.74
C LYS A 329 -18.65 16.47 -14.61
N LYS A 330 -18.35 15.25 -15.08
CA LYS A 330 -19.25 14.10 -14.97
C LYS A 330 -19.69 13.83 -13.53
N ILE A 331 -18.80 14.03 -12.56
CA ILE A 331 -19.08 13.78 -11.14
C ILE A 331 -19.85 14.94 -10.51
N TYR A 332 -19.39 16.18 -10.69
CA TYR A 332 -19.83 17.32 -9.91
C TYR A 332 -20.86 18.23 -10.60
N ILE A 333 -21.06 18.14 -11.93
CA ILE A 333 -22.04 18.97 -12.65
C ILE A 333 -23.46 18.38 -12.60
N ASN A 334 -23.63 17.09 -12.32
CA ASN A 334 -24.95 16.43 -12.28
C ASN A 334 -25.79 16.76 -11.01
N ASN A 335 -25.66 17.96 -10.46
CA ASN A 335 -26.36 18.45 -9.26
C ASN A 335 -26.20 17.61 -7.98
N LYS A 336 -25.26 16.66 -7.94
CA LYS A 336 -24.91 15.95 -6.71
C LYS A 336 -24.07 16.87 -5.82
N SER A 337 -24.52 17.06 -4.59
CA SER A 337 -23.71 17.73 -3.57
C SER A 337 -22.45 16.90 -3.26
N VAL A 338 -21.39 17.57 -2.83
CA VAL A 338 -20.16 16.87 -2.41
C VAL A 338 -20.43 15.88 -1.28
N LYS A 339 -21.36 16.21 -0.36
CA LYS A 339 -21.78 15.29 0.71
C LYS A 339 -22.39 13.99 0.17
N GLN A 340 -23.21 14.07 -0.89
CA GLN A 340 -23.78 12.88 -1.55
C GLN A 340 -22.68 12.05 -2.21
N ILE A 341 -21.80 12.68 -3.00
CA ILE A 341 -20.67 12.02 -3.66
C ILE A 341 -19.77 11.32 -2.64
N THR A 342 -19.40 12.02 -1.56
CA THR A 342 -18.59 11.47 -0.47
C THR A 342 -19.26 10.23 0.15
N LYS A 343 -20.57 10.30 0.43
CA LYS A 343 -21.31 9.17 1.01
C LYS A 343 -21.38 8.00 0.04
N GLU A 344 -21.68 8.23 -1.23
CA GLU A 344 -21.75 7.18 -2.25
C GLU A 344 -20.41 6.46 -2.42
N ILE A 345 -19.32 7.19 -2.58
CA ILE A 345 -17.97 6.61 -2.70
C ILE A 345 -17.65 5.77 -1.48
N ARG A 346 -17.86 6.31 -0.28
CA ARG A 346 -17.50 5.65 0.97
C ARG A 346 -18.35 4.41 1.22
N THR A 347 -19.68 4.50 1.06
CA THR A 347 -20.58 3.37 1.25
C THR A 347 -20.26 2.24 0.28
N TYR A 348 -20.05 2.57 -1.00
CA TYR A 348 -19.70 1.57 -2.01
C TYR A 348 -18.37 0.89 -1.67
N SER A 349 -17.36 1.69 -1.31
CA SER A 349 -16.00 1.20 -1.06
C SER A 349 -15.85 0.42 0.25
N TYR A 350 -16.72 0.67 1.25
CA TYR A 350 -16.67 0.01 2.56
C TYR A 350 -16.79 -1.52 2.46
N GLY A 351 -17.68 -2.01 1.60
CA GLY A 351 -17.90 -3.45 1.41
C GLY A 351 -16.68 -4.21 0.86
N TYR A 352 -15.69 -3.50 0.32
CA TYR A 352 -14.52 -4.10 -0.34
C TYR A 352 -13.20 -3.78 0.36
N PHE A 353 -13.07 -2.58 0.94
CA PHE A 353 -11.78 -2.03 1.37
C PHE A 353 -11.71 -1.68 2.85
N ASP A 354 -12.78 -1.96 3.61
CA ASP A 354 -12.68 -1.93 5.07
C ASP A 354 -12.06 -3.25 5.57
N TYR A 355 -11.26 -3.19 6.64
CA TYR A 355 -10.63 -4.40 7.19
C TYR A 355 -11.64 -5.45 7.65
N SER A 356 -12.81 -5.03 8.15
CA SER A 356 -13.86 -5.96 8.60
C SER A 356 -14.48 -6.79 7.46
N THR A 357 -14.31 -6.36 6.22
CA THR A 357 -14.87 -7.01 5.02
C THR A 357 -13.76 -7.60 4.14
N GLY A 358 -12.82 -6.77 3.69
CA GLY A 358 -11.80 -7.15 2.72
C GLY A 358 -10.72 -8.10 3.25
N PHE A 359 -10.62 -8.29 4.56
CA PHE A 359 -9.69 -9.23 5.19
C PHE A 359 -10.30 -10.61 5.50
N ASN A 360 -11.61 -10.79 5.29
CA ASN A 360 -12.31 -12.05 5.57
C ASN A 360 -11.71 -13.28 4.87
N PRO A 361 -11.26 -13.22 3.60
CA PRO A 361 -10.65 -14.39 2.96
C PRO A 361 -9.43 -14.95 3.69
N VAL A 362 -8.68 -14.10 4.41
CA VAL A 362 -7.57 -14.55 5.25
C VAL A 362 -8.07 -15.26 6.52
N LYS A 363 -9.11 -14.71 7.15
CA LYS A 363 -9.74 -15.31 8.35
C LYS A 363 -10.35 -16.66 8.03
N GLU A 364 -11.09 -16.76 6.93
CA GLU A 364 -11.71 -18.00 6.42
C GLU A 364 -10.63 -19.07 6.17
N ALA A 365 -9.57 -18.74 5.45
CA ALA A 365 -8.48 -19.67 5.18
C ALA A 365 -7.76 -20.18 6.45
N ILE A 366 -7.72 -19.38 7.52
CA ILE A 366 -7.19 -19.81 8.82
C ILE A 366 -8.15 -20.80 9.48
N LEU A 367 -9.44 -20.46 9.54
CA LEU A 367 -10.46 -21.30 10.19
C LEU A 367 -10.57 -22.67 9.50
N GLU A 368 -10.69 -22.69 8.17
CA GLU A 368 -10.77 -23.93 7.39
C GLU A 368 -9.58 -24.86 7.63
N LYS A 369 -8.37 -24.33 7.76
CA LYS A 369 -7.17 -25.17 7.87
C LYS A 369 -6.88 -25.64 9.28
N VAL A 370 -7.38 -24.94 10.30
CA VAL A 370 -7.18 -25.32 11.71
C VAL A 370 -8.24 -26.34 12.16
N GLU A 371 -9.42 -26.33 11.53
CA GLU A 371 -10.48 -27.32 11.80
C GLU A 371 -10.23 -28.68 11.14
N ASN A 372 -9.39 -28.74 10.09
CA ASN A 372 -8.96 -29.97 9.39
C ASN A 372 -7.59 -30.46 9.87
#